data_AF-A0A946DNZ0-F1
#
_entry.id   AF-A0A946DNZ0-F1
#
_cell.length_a   1.000
_cell.length_b   1.000
_cell.length_c   1.000
_cell.angle_alpha   90.00
_cell.angle_beta   90.00
_cell.angle_gamma   90.00
#
_symmetry.space_group_name_H-M   'P 1'
#
loop_
_entity.id
_entity.type
_entity.pdbx_description
1 polymer ?
#
loop_
_entity_poly.entity_id
_entity_poly.type
_entity_poly.pdbx_seq_one_letter_code
_entity_poly.pdbx_strand_id
1 'polypeptide(L)'
;MLTTISKCLAVFTVVASLLFLGIAVITTAAGPNWAGDVEELPEFTFTKTVAETGTTWGAKSRSDEGFSKTGIMPEVIVAARKKLKDDQDDRIKLLDQQIEAETLRLSSAKQLIAVDIDAIDRRIVQLTTDLADIKKQINEKTAAGTKLAEEISQLQATTETRREEVIRLQAKLDEVRADKFRADEQKKRLIDLLARVTGNIDRAERRNQQLRQSLNKPPKQPYDGEPTATGAK
;
A
#
# COMPACT_ATOMS: atom_id res chain seq x y z
N MET A 1 -88.15 -81.82 22.59
CA MET A 1 -86.86 -81.11 22.57
C MET A 1 -87.07 -79.60 22.82
N LEU A 2 -87.41 -79.18 24.05
CA LEU A 2 -87.62 -77.76 24.38
C LEU A 2 -86.78 -77.26 25.57
N THR A 3 -86.00 -78.13 26.22
CA THR A 3 -85.31 -77.83 27.49
C THR A 3 -83.80 -77.62 27.35
N THR A 4 -83.21 -77.91 26.18
CA THR A 4 -81.78 -77.71 25.91
C THR A 4 -81.46 -76.30 25.41
N ILE A 5 -82.30 -75.74 24.53
CA ILE A 5 -82.15 -74.36 24.02
C ILE A 5 -82.31 -73.34 25.14
N SER A 6 -83.29 -73.52 26.03
CA SER A 6 -83.52 -72.64 27.19
C SER A 6 -82.34 -72.64 28.18
N LYS A 7 -81.67 -73.78 28.38
CA LYS A 7 -80.47 -73.89 29.24
C LYS A 7 -79.26 -73.20 28.61
N CYS A 8 -79.03 -73.40 27.31
CA CYS A 8 -77.96 -72.67 26.60
C CYS A 8 -78.20 -71.16 26.61
N LEU A 9 -79.45 -70.71 26.43
CA LEU A 9 -79.79 -69.30 26.51
C LEU A 9 -79.53 -68.73 27.92
N ALA A 10 -79.89 -69.46 28.97
CA ALA A 10 -79.65 -69.04 30.36
C ALA A 10 -78.15 -68.95 30.71
N VAL A 11 -77.34 -69.91 30.24
CA VAL A 11 -75.89 -69.86 30.44
C VAL A 11 -75.29 -68.67 29.67
N PHE A 12 -75.74 -68.46 28.43
CA PHE A 12 -75.28 -67.33 27.63
C PHE A 12 -75.65 -65.98 28.26
N THR A 13 -76.88 -65.81 28.75
CA THR A 13 -77.28 -64.55 29.39
C THR A 13 -76.51 -64.30 30.68
N VAL A 14 -76.23 -65.32 31.50
CA VAL A 14 -75.40 -65.17 32.70
C VAL A 14 -73.96 -64.78 32.34
N VAL A 15 -73.36 -65.43 31.34
CA VAL A 15 -72.00 -65.08 30.88
C VAL A 15 -71.94 -63.68 30.28
N ALA A 16 -72.92 -63.30 29.45
CA ALA A 16 -73.00 -61.95 28.89
C ALA A 16 -73.19 -60.90 30.00
N SER A 17 -74.00 -61.18 31.01
CA SER A 17 -74.19 -60.31 32.17
C SER A 17 -72.91 -60.13 32.98
N LEU A 18 -72.14 -61.21 33.17
CA LEU A 18 -70.84 -61.16 33.85
C LEU A 18 -69.78 -60.40 33.03
N LEU A 19 -69.79 -60.51 31.70
CA LEU A 19 -68.92 -59.71 30.84
C LEU A 19 -69.28 -58.23 30.88
N PHE A 20 -70.58 -57.88 30.81
CA PHE A 20 -71.03 -56.51 30.96
C PHE A 20 -70.72 -55.94 32.35
N LEU A 21 -70.86 -56.75 33.40
CA LEU A 21 -70.46 -56.37 34.76
C LEU A 21 -68.94 -56.17 34.86
N GLY A 22 -68.15 -57.05 34.26
CA GLY A 22 -66.69 -56.94 34.21
C GLY A 22 -66.23 -55.66 33.51
N ILE A 23 -66.81 -55.35 32.35
CA ILE A 23 -66.54 -54.08 31.63
C ILE A 23 -67.01 -52.89 32.47
N ALA A 24 -68.19 -52.95 33.09
CA ALA A 24 -68.70 -51.87 33.94
C ALA A 24 -67.76 -51.60 35.13
N VAL A 25 -67.29 -52.64 35.82
CA VAL A 25 -66.35 -52.51 36.94
C VAL A 25 -65.01 -51.94 36.50
N ILE A 26 -64.48 -52.36 35.34
CA ILE A 26 -63.23 -51.79 34.80
C ILE A 26 -63.43 -50.30 34.44
N THR A 27 -64.55 -49.93 33.84
CA THR A 27 -64.81 -48.52 33.49
C THR A 27 -65.02 -47.62 34.71
N THR A 28 -65.56 -48.14 35.81
CA THR A 28 -65.78 -47.36 37.03
C THR A 28 -64.56 -47.29 37.93
N ALA A 29 -63.74 -48.35 38.00
CA ALA A 29 -62.56 -48.42 38.87
C ALA A 29 -61.25 -47.99 38.19
N ALA A 30 -61.14 -48.11 36.85
CA ALA A 30 -59.94 -47.76 36.08
C ALA A 30 -60.18 -46.58 35.11
N GLY A 31 -61.21 -45.76 35.37
CA GLY A 31 -61.45 -44.54 34.61
C GLY A 31 -60.26 -43.57 34.70
N PRO A 32 -60.08 -42.67 33.71
CA PRO A 32 -58.97 -41.73 33.71
C PRO A 32 -58.96 -40.85 34.96
N ASN A 33 -57.79 -40.68 35.58
CA ASN A 33 -57.62 -39.80 36.73
C ASN A 33 -57.55 -38.34 36.26
N TRP A 34 -58.71 -37.75 35.98
CA TRP A 34 -58.83 -36.36 35.53
C TRP A 34 -58.30 -35.34 36.54
N ALA A 35 -58.26 -35.68 37.83
CA ALA A 35 -57.68 -34.82 38.85
C ALA A 35 -56.15 -34.78 38.75
N GLY A 36 -55.50 -35.92 38.50
CA GLY A 36 -54.06 -35.98 38.21
C GLY A 36 -53.69 -35.33 36.88
N ASP A 37 -54.54 -35.47 35.86
CA ASP A 37 -54.32 -34.84 34.55
C ASP A 37 -54.31 -33.30 34.60
N VAL A 38 -54.98 -32.70 35.59
CA VAL A 38 -54.94 -31.25 35.83
C VAL A 38 -53.61 -30.80 36.43
N GLU A 39 -52.99 -31.63 37.28
CA GLU A 39 -51.68 -31.34 37.88
C GLU A 39 -50.55 -31.35 36.84
N GLU A 40 -50.69 -32.14 35.78
CA GLU A 40 -49.75 -32.19 34.65
C GLU A 40 -49.83 -30.97 33.71
N LEU A 41 -50.81 -30.08 33.92
CA LEU A 41 -51.06 -28.90 33.09
C LEU A 41 -50.92 -27.61 33.91
N PRO A 42 -49.73 -27.31 34.48
CA PRO A 42 -49.53 -26.17 35.39
C PRO A 42 -49.71 -24.80 34.72
N GLU A 43 -49.62 -24.75 33.38
CA GLU A 43 -49.81 -23.53 32.60
C GLU A 43 -51.30 -23.16 32.39
N PHE A 44 -52.21 -24.08 32.74
CA PHE A 44 -53.65 -23.93 32.57
C PHE A 44 -54.36 -23.88 33.93
N THR A 45 -55.28 -22.93 34.07
CA THR A 45 -56.14 -22.80 35.26
C THR A 45 -57.54 -23.32 34.94
N PHE A 46 -57.99 -24.33 35.70
CA PHE A 46 -59.31 -24.92 35.56
C PHE A 46 -60.28 -24.36 36.60
N THR A 47 -61.45 -23.90 36.17
CA THR A 47 -62.47 -23.31 37.05
C THR A 47 -63.77 -24.08 36.94
N LYS A 48 -64.41 -24.34 38.09
CA LYS A 48 -65.75 -24.94 38.19
C LYS A 48 -66.75 -23.87 38.63
N THR A 49 -67.85 -23.71 37.89
CA THR A 49 -68.96 -22.82 38.25
C THR A 49 -70.22 -23.66 38.40
N VAL A 50 -70.82 -23.65 39.59
CA VAL A 50 -72.08 -24.33 39.89
C VAL A 50 -73.18 -23.28 39.95
N ALA A 51 -74.17 -23.38 39.05
CA ALA A 51 -75.33 -22.51 39.00
C ALA A 51 -76.63 -23.34 39.07
N GLU A 52 -77.76 -22.68 39.32
CA GLU A 52 -79.09 -23.33 39.36
C GLU A 52 -79.45 -24.04 38.05
N THR A 53 -78.85 -23.61 36.93
CA THR A 53 -79.04 -24.16 35.58
C THR A 53 -78.08 -25.32 35.24
N GLY A 54 -77.10 -25.62 36.09
CA GLY A 54 -76.14 -26.71 35.89
C GLY A 54 -74.71 -26.40 36.32
N THR A 55 -73.84 -27.43 36.30
CA THR A 55 -72.40 -27.27 36.53
C THR A 55 -71.68 -27.01 35.22
N THR A 56 -70.81 -26.01 35.19
CA THR A 56 -69.92 -25.72 34.05
C THR A 56 -68.46 -25.73 34.49
N TRP A 57 -67.61 -26.27 33.63
CA TRP A 57 -66.16 -26.30 33.75
C TRP A 57 -65.56 -25.44 32.66
N GLY A 58 -64.48 -24.73 32.97
CA GLY A 58 -63.73 -23.98 31.98
C GLY A 58 -62.23 -23.98 32.26
N ALA A 59 -61.44 -23.76 31.21
CA ALA A 59 -59.99 -23.64 31.29
C ALA A 59 -59.52 -22.29 30.75
N LYS A 60 -58.56 -21.70 31.45
CA LYS A 60 -57.84 -20.49 31.04
C LYS A 60 -56.36 -20.82 30.88
N SER A 61 -55.70 -20.21 29.91
CA SER A 61 -54.24 -20.23 29.81
C SER A 61 -53.69 -18.87 30.21
N ARG A 62 -52.39 -18.78 30.53
CA ARG A 62 -51.72 -17.51 30.80
C ARG A 62 -51.83 -16.51 29.63
N SER A 63 -51.98 -17.01 28.40
CA SER A 63 -52.09 -16.21 27.18
C SER A 63 -53.52 -15.98 26.70
N ASP A 64 -54.52 -16.68 27.24
CA ASP A 64 -55.87 -16.67 26.68
C ASP A 64 -56.95 -16.85 27.75
N GLU A 65 -57.86 -15.88 27.82
CA GLU A 65 -58.96 -15.88 28.77
C GLU A 65 -60.08 -16.81 28.31
N GLY A 66 -60.09 -18.04 28.83
CA GLY A 66 -61.26 -18.92 28.74
C GLY A 66 -61.47 -19.52 27.35
N PHE A 67 -60.57 -20.40 26.93
CA PHE A 67 -60.60 -21.02 25.59
C PHE A 67 -61.49 -22.28 25.50
N SER A 68 -62.00 -22.78 26.63
CA SER A 68 -62.95 -23.89 26.66
C SER A 68 -63.91 -23.74 27.85
N LYS A 69 -65.20 -23.95 27.62
CA LYS A 69 -66.27 -23.92 28.65
C LYS A 69 -67.36 -24.94 28.31
N THR A 70 -67.45 -26.02 29.08
CA THR A 70 -68.42 -27.10 28.82
C THR A 70 -68.99 -27.64 30.15
N GLY A 71 -70.06 -28.44 30.09
CA GLY A 71 -70.61 -29.11 31.27
C GLY A 71 -69.74 -30.27 31.78
N ILE A 72 -68.71 -30.66 31.02
CA ILE A 72 -67.96 -31.91 31.17
C ILE A 72 -66.47 -31.59 31.39
N MET A 73 -65.97 -31.82 32.61
CA MET A 73 -64.57 -31.55 32.98
C MET A 73 -63.52 -32.24 32.08
N PRO A 74 -63.67 -33.54 31.71
CA PRO A 74 -62.76 -34.21 30.79
C PRO A 74 -62.55 -33.48 29.46
N GLU A 75 -63.62 -32.90 28.90
CA GLU A 75 -63.57 -32.20 27.61
C GLU A 75 -62.73 -30.94 27.68
N VAL A 76 -62.79 -30.23 28.81
CA VAL A 76 -61.99 -29.03 29.09
C VAL A 76 -60.51 -29.39 29.26
N ILE A 77 -60.19 -30.52 29.90
CA ILE A 77 -58.81 -31.02 30.06
C ILE A 77 -58.22 -31.46 28.71
N VAL A 78 -59.00 -32.20 27.91
CA VAL A 78 -58.58 -32.61 26.56
C VAL A 78 -58.36 -31.40 25.66
N ALA A 79 -59.22 -30.38 25.74
CA ALA A 79 -59.03 -29.12 25.03
C ALA A 79 -57.73 -28.41 25.45
N ALA A 80 -57.39 -28.40 26.74
CA ALA A 80 -56.14 -27.83 27.24
C ALA A 80 -54.90 -28.58 26.72
N ARG A 81 -54.90 -29.92 26.76
CA ARG A 81 -53.81 -30.73 26.19
C ARG A 81 -53.64 -30.50 24.69
N LYS A 82 -54.76 -30.41 23.96
CA LYS A 82 -54.74 -30.12 22.52
C LYS A 82 -54.12 -28.75 22.24
N LYS A 83 -54.54 -27.72 23.00
CA LYS A 83 -53.99 -26.37 22.85
C LYS A 83 -52.48 -26.32 23.14
N LEU A 84 -52.02 -26.97 24.21
CA LEU A 84 -50.58 -27.06 24.51
C LEU A 84 -49.80 -27.70 23.36
N LYS A 85 -50.33 -28.78 22.79
CA LYS A 85 -49.72 -29.45 21.65
C LYS A 85 -49.69 -28.53 20.42
N ASP A 86 -50.79 -27.87 20.11
CA ASP A 86 -50.89 -26.96 18.96
C ASP A 86 -49.89 -25.80 19.11
N ASP A 87 -49.79 -25.19 20.30
CA ASP A 87 -48.83 -24.12 20.62
C ASP A 87 -47.37 -24.60 20.50
N GLN A 88 -47.08 -25.83 20.95
CA GLN A 88 -45.76 -26.46 20.80
C GLN A 88 -45.42 -26.75 19.33
N ASP A 89 -46.36 -27.32 18.58
CA ASP A 89 -46.19 -27.63 17.15
C ASP A 89 -45.96 -26.35 16.35
N ASP A 90 -46.66 -25.25 16.67
CA ASP A 90 -46.46 -23.96 16.01
C ASP A 90 -45.11 -23.32 16.37
N ARG A 91 -44.66 -23.46 17.61
CA ARG A 91 -43.32 -23.01 18.03
C ARG A 91 -42.21 -23.83 17.36
N ILE A 92 -42.39 -25.14 17.23
CA ILE A 92 -41.45 -26.02 16.52
C ILE A 92 -41.35 -25.58 15.06
N LYS A 93 -42.48 -25.42 14.37
CA LYS A 93 -42.48 -24.95 12.97
C LYS A 93 -41.77 -23.60 12.81
N LEU A 94 -41.99 -22.66 13.72
CA LEU A 94 -41.34 -21.35 13.69
C LEU A 94 -39.81 -21.49 13.87
N LEU A 95 -39.38 -22.29 14.84
CA LEU A 95 -37.96 -22.52 15.10
C LEU A 95 -37.29 -23.25 13.94
N ASP A 96 -37.95 -24.23 13.34
CA ASP A 96 -37.45 -24.96 12.17
C ASP A 96 -37.21 -24.01 10.99
N GLN A 97 -38.16 -23.10 10.72
CA GLN A 97 -37.99 -22.07 9.68
C GLN A 97 -36.81 -21.14 9.98
N GLN A 98 -36.61 -20.74 11.24
CA GLN A 98 -35.48 -19.91 11.64
C GLN A 98 -34.15 -20.64 11.49
N ILE A 99 -34.10 -21.92 11.88
CA ILE A 99 -32.91 -22.76 11.73
C ILE A 99 -32.55 -22.88 10.24
N GLU A 100 -33.52 -23.16 9.38
CA GLU A 100 -33.28 -23.25 7.93
C GLU A 100 -32.72 -21.94 7.38
N ALA A 101 -33.33 -20.80 7.71
CA ALA A 101 -32.85 -19.48 7.28
C ALA A 101 -31.42 -19.19 7.75
N GLU A 102 -31.10 -19.49 9.02
CA GLU A 102 -29.75 -19.27 9.57
C GLU A 102 -28.71 -20.25 9.02
N THR A 103 -29.08 -21.52 8.76
CA THR A 103 -28.18 -22.47 8.11
C THR A 103 -27.80 -22.03 6.70
N LEU A 104 -28.75 -21.45 5.95
CA LEU A 104 -28.48 -20.91 4.62
C LEU A 104 -27.56 -19.68 4.69
N ARG A 105 -27.80 -18.75 5.63
CA ARG A 105 -26.91 -17.61 5.88
C ARG A 105 -25.51 -18.05 6.25
N LEU A 106 -25.37 -19.01 7.15
CA LEU A 106 -24.09 -19.55 7.60
C LEU A 106 -23.34 -20.21 6.43
N SER A 107 -24.02 -20.99 5.60
CA SER A 107 -23.41 -21.60 4.41
C SER A 107 -22.89 -20.56 3.43
N SER A 108 -23.66 -19.49 3.19
CA SER A 108 -23.29 -18.40 2.29
C SER A 108 -22.09 -17.61 2.85
N ALA A 109 -22.11 -17.29 4.15
CA ALA A 109 -21.00 -16.61 4.81
C ALA A 109 -19.70 -17.43 4.75
N LYS A 110 -19.77 -18.75 4.95
CA LYS A 110 -18.59 -19.63 4.83
C LYS A 110 -17.98 -19.60 3.43
N GLN A 111 -18.81 -19.58 2.38
CA GLN A 111 -18.32 -19.50 1.00
C GLN A 111 -17.64 -18.16 0.73
N LEU A 112 -18.24 -17.05 1.17
CA LEU A 112 -17.65 -15.72 1.02
C LEU A 112 -16.30 -15.61 1.75
N ILE A 113 -16.22 -16.10 3.00
CA ILE A 113 -14.97 -16.10 3.77
C ILE A 113 -13.86 -16.85 3.04
N ALA A 114 -14.17 -18.00 2.43
CA ALA A 114 -13.18 -18.77 1.68
C ALA A 114 -12.65 -18.01 0.46
N VAL A 115 -13.53 -17.31 -0.27
CA VAL A 115 -13.15 -16.47 -1.40
C VAL A 115 -12.33 -15.26 -0.94
N ASP A 116 -12.73 -14.62 0.17
CA ASP A 116 -12.04 -13.46 0.73
C ASP A 116 -10.62 -13.81 1.21
N ILE A 117 -10.44 -14.97 1.84
CA ILE A 117 -9.11 -15.44 2.27
C ILE A 117 -8.18 -15.61 1.06
N ASP A 118 -8.63 -16.29 -0.01
CA ASP A 118 -7.83 -16.46 -1.23
C ASP A 118 -7.52 -15.11 -1.91
N ALA A 119 -8.47 -14.18 -1.92
CA ALA A 119 -8.25 -12.83 -2.44
C ALA A 119 -7.22 -12.05 -1.62
N ILE A 120 -7.28 -12.14 -0.29
CA ILE A 120 -6.32 -11.51 0.63
C ILE A 120 -4.93 -12.10 0.42
N ASP A 121 -4.80 -13.42 0.33
CA ASP A 121 -3.51 -14.10 0.13
C ASP A 121 -2.86 -13.68 -1.21
N ARG A 122 -3.64 -13.63 -2.29
CA ARG A 122 -3.17 -13.11 -3.59
C ARG A 122 -2.71 -11.66 -3.49
N ARG A 123 -3.44 -10.83 -2.74
CA ARG A 123 -3.08 -9.43 -2.55
C ARG A 123 -1.80 -9.27 -1.74
N ILE A 124 -1.60 -10.09 -0.71
CA ILE A 124 -0.37 -10.12 0.09
C ILE A 124 0.83 -10.49 -0.79
N VAL A 125 0.69 -11.53 -1.63
CA VAL A 125 1.75 -11.94 -2.57
C VAL A 125 2.08 -10.80 -3.54
N GLN A 126 1.06 -10.20 -4.16
CA GLN A 126 1.25 -9.08 -5.08
C GLN A 126 1.99 -7.91 -4.41
N LEU A 127 1.53 -7.46 -3.23
CA LEU A 127 2.16 -6.34 -2.51
C LEU A 127 3.60 -6.65 -2.10
N THR A 128 3.89 -7.90 -1.75
CA THR A 128 5.25 -8.33 -1.39
C THR A 128 6.16 -8.27 -2.62
N THR A 129 5.69 -8.70 -3.78
CA THR A 129 6.42 -8.59 -5.06
C THR A 129 6.64 -7.13 -5.44
N ASP A 130 5.58 -6.30 -5.40
CA ASP A 130 5.66 -4.88 -5.72
C ASP A 130 6.66 -4.15 -4.82
N LEU A 131 6.69 -4.46 -3.51
CA LEU A 131 7.66 -3.90 -2.57
C LEU A 131 9.09 -4.33 -2.89
N ALA A 132 9.31 -5.58 -3.28
CA ALA A 132 10.63 -6.06 -3.68
C ALA A 132 11.14 -5.34 -4.95
N ASP A 133 10.26 -5.14 -5.92
CA ASP A 133 10.58 -4.43 -7.16
C ASP A 133 10.85 -2.94 -6.92
N ILE A 134 10.03 -2.26 -6.11
CA ILE A 134 10.27 -0.87 -5.72
C ILE A 134 11.61 -0.74 -5.00
N LYS A 135 11.92 -1.65 -4.06
CA LYS A 135 13.21 -1.65 -3.36
C LYS A 135 14.38 -1.82 -4.34
N LYS A 136 14.24 -2.68 -5.34
CA LYS A 136 15.25 -2.86 -6.39
C LYS A 136 15.43 -1.58 -7.21
N GLN A 137 14.35 -0.95 -7.64
CA GLN A 137 14.40 0.31 -8.40
C GLN A 137 15.05 1.43 -7.58
N ILE A 138 14.73 1.55 -6.28
CA ILE A 138 15.38 2.52 -5.38
C ILE A 138 16.89 2.29 -5.37
N ASN A 139 17.34 1.06 -5.14
CA ASN A 139 18.77 0.74 -5.08
C ASN A 139 19.48 1.04 -6.40
N GLU A 140 18.88 0.70 -7.54
CA GLU A 140 19.42 1.00 -8.87
C GLU A 140 19.55 2.51 -9.11
N LYS A 141 18.51 3.28 -8.75
CA LYS A 141 18.52 4.74 -8.89
C LYS A 141 19.50 5.40 -7.93
N THR A 142 19.63 4.91 -6.71
CA THR A 142 20.64 5.38 -5.77
C THR A 142 22.05 5.13 -6.30
N ALA A 143 22.34 3.92 -6.80
CA ALA A 143 23.65 3.60 -7.38
C ALA A 143 23.97 4.42 -8.65
N ALA A 144 22.96 4.70 -9.49
CA ALA A 144 23.12 5.60 -10.62
C ALA A 144 23.39 7.05 -10.17
N GLY A 145 22.70 7.52 -9.13
CA GLY A 145 22.90 8.84 -8.54
C GLY A 145 24.30 9.02 -7.93
N THR A 146 24.81 8.01 -7.23
CA THR A 146 26.18 8.05 -6.66
C THR A 146 27.23 8.10 -7.76
N LYS A 147 27.09 7.29 -8.82
CA LYS A 147 28.00 7.35 -9.98
C LYS A 147 27.99 8.71 -10.65
N LEU A 148 26.81 9.29 -10.87
CA LEU A 148 26.70 10.62 -11.47
C LEU A 148 27.36 11.69 -10.59
N ALA A 149 27.21 11.60 -9.27
CA ALA A 149 27.87 12.52 -8.33
C ALA A 149 29.40 12.41 -8.39
N GLU A 150 29.93 11.18 -8.47
CA GLU A 150 31.36 10.92 -8.65
C GLU A 150 31.88 11.50 -9.98
N GLU A 151 31.17 11.27 -11.09
CA GLU A 151 31.50 11.82 -12.40
C GLU A 151 31.53 13.35 -12.39
N ILE A 152 30.55 13.99 -11.75
CA ILE A 152 30.50 15.46 -11.59
C ILE A 152 31.70 15.95 -10.79
N SER A 153 32.05 15.28 -9.69
CA SER A 153 33.21 15.65 -8.87
C SER A 153 34.52 15.55 -9.65
N GLN A 154 34.70 14.48 -10.42
CA GLN A 154 35.88 14.32 -11.30
C GLN A 154 35.91 15.37 -12.41
N LEU A 155 34.77 15.69 -13.02
CA LEU A 155 34.68 16.73 -14.04
C LEU A 155 35.02 18.12 -13.46
N GLN A 156 34.57 18.42 -12.25
CA GLN A 156 34.92 19.66 -11.57
C GLN A 156 36.43 19.75 -11.30
N ALA A 157 37.03 18.69 -10.77
CA ALA A 157 38.47 18.64 -10.52
C ALA A 157 39.28 18.85 -11.81
N THR A 158 38.93 18.15 -12.89
CA THR A 158 39.61 18.29 -14.19
C THR A 158 39.39 19.67 -14.81
N THR A 159 38.20 20.26 -14.64
CA THR A 159 37.91 21.62 -15.10
C THR A 159 38.76 22.65 -14.38
N GLU A 160 38.95 22.49 -13.07
CA GLU A 160 39.78 23.40 -12.27
C GLU A 160 41.26 23.29 -12.67
N THR A 161 41.79 22.08 -12.83
CA THR A 161 43.16 21.89 -13.35
C THR A 161 43.34 22.53 -14.72
N ARG A 162 42.37 22.38 -15.63
CA ARG A 162 42.44 23.01 -16.96
C ARG A 162 42.40 24.54 -16.87
N ARG A 163 41.64 25.12 -15.94
CA ARG A 163 41.62 26.58 -15.72
C ARG A 163 42.98 27.08 -15.26
N GLU A 164 43.59 26.39 -14.29
CA GLU A 164 44.94 26.72 -13.82
C GLU A 164 45.99 26.62 -14.94
N GLU A 165 45.91 25.57 -15.77
CA GLU A 165 46.78 25.40 -16.93
C GLU A 165 46.63 26.52 -17.96
N VAL A 166 45.39 26.91 -18.28
CA VAL A 166 45.15 28.02 -19.22
C VAL A 166 45.74 29.32 -18.70
N ILE A 167 45.55 29.64 -17.42
CA ILE A 167 46.12 30.84 -16.80
C ILE A 167 47.66 30.80 -16.86
N ARG A 168 48.26 29.65 -16.53
CA ARG A 168 49.72 29.46 -16.60
C ARG A 168 50.24 29.61 -18.03
N LEU A 169 49.56 29.03 -19.01
CA LEU A 169 49.95 29.11 -20.42
C LEU A 169 49.81 30.52 -20.97
N GLN A 170 48.78 31.27 -20.56
CA GLN A 170 48.62 32.68 -20.89
C GLN A 170 49.80 33.51 -20.35
N ALA A 171 50.16 33.32 -19.07
CA ALA A 171 51.30 34.01 -18.48
C ALA A 171 52.62 33.71 -19.23
N LYS A 172 52.87 32.44 -19.57
CA LYS A 172 54.04 32.04 -20.39
C LYS A 172 54.01 32.66 -21.79
N LEU A 173 52.84 32.74 -22.41
CA LEU A 173 52.70 33.35 -23.74
C LEU A 173 53.06 34.83 -23.70
N ASP A 174 52.63 35.54 -22.67
CA ASP A 174 52.93 36.96 -22.50
C ASP A 174 54.42 37.19 -22.20
N GLU A 175 55.05 36.31 -21.43
CA GLU A 175 56.52 36.30 -21.23
C GLU A 175 57.26 36.12 -22.56
N VAL A 176 56.90 35.11 -23.36
CA VAL A 176 57.52 34.88 -24.69
C VAL A 176 57.31 36.06 -25.62
N ARG A 177 56.14 36.72 -25.59
CA ARG A 177 55.88 37.93 -26.37
C ARG A 177 56.78 39.09 -25.94
N ALA A 178 56.98 39.28 -24.64
CA ALA A 178 57.87 40.30 -24.11
C ALA A 178 59.33 40.01 -24.50
N ASP A 179 59.79 38.76 -24.41
CA ASP A 179 61.14 38.36 -24.81
C ASP A 179 61.37 38.54 -26.30
N LYS A 180 60.39 38.17 -27.13
CA LYS A 180 60.44 38.44 -28.57
C LYS A 180 60.62 39.94 -28.85
N PHE A 181 59.85 40.79 -28.17
CA PHE A 181 59.97 42.24 -28.32
C PHE A 181 61.37 42.75 -27.94
N ARG A 182 61.94 42.27 -26.82
CA ARG A 182 63.30 42.60 -26.40
C ARG A 182 64.35 42.14 -27.42
N ALA A 183 64.21 40.93 -27.96
CA ALA A 183 65.10 40.40 -28.99
C ALA A 183 65.01 41.22 -30.29
N ASP A 184 63.82 41.65 -30.69
CA ASP A 184 63.62 42.51 -31.85
C ASP A 184 64.24 43.90 -31.65
N GLU A 185 64.17 44.48 -30.45
CA GLU A 185 64.89 45.71 -30.11
C GLU A 185 66.42 45.54 -30.17
N GLN A 186 66.94 44.47 -29.59
CA GLN A 186 68.39 44.18 -29.63
C GLN A 186 68.86 44.01 -31.08
N LYS A 187 68.09 43.32 -31.91
CA LYS A 187 68.38 43.19 -33.34
C LYS A 187 68.47 44.56 -34.02
N LYS A 188 67.52 45.46 -33.78
CA LYS A 188 67.57 46.83 -34.32
C LYS A 188 68.84 47.57 -33.89
N ARG A 189 69.17 47.52 -32.59
CA ARG A 189 70.39 48.16 -32.05
C ARG A 189 71.67 47.59 -32.68
N LEU A 190 71.72 46.27 -32.90
CA LEU A 190 72.86 45.61 -33.55
C LEU A 190 72.99 46.02 -35.03
N ILE A 191 71.88 46.16 -35.75
CA ILE A 191 71.86 46.66 -37.13
C ILE A 191 72.40 48.10 -37.19
N ASP A 192 71.95 48.98 -36.28
CA ASP A 192 72.43 50.36 -36.21
C ASP A 192 73.94 50.43 -35.88
N LEU A 193 74.41 49.58 -34.95
CA LEU A 193 75.83 49.47 -34.62
C LEU A 193 76.64 48.98 -35.81
N LEU A 194 76.15 47.97 -36.53
CA LEU A 194 76.80 47.46 -37.73
C LEU A 194 76.92 48.57 -38.79
N ALA A 195 75.85 49.31 -39.06
CA ALA A 195 75.88 50.44 -39.99
C ALA A 195 76.89 51.52 -39.59
N ARG A 196 76.97 51.85 -38.29
CA ARG A 196 77.97 52.81 -37.76
C ARG A 196 79.40 52.32 -37.94
N VAL A 197 79.66 51.05 -37.65
CA VAL A 197 80.99 50.44 -37.79
C VAL A 197 81.39 50.41 -39.27
N THR A 198 80.50 49.98 -40.17
CA THR A 198 80.76 50.01 -41.61
C THR A 198 81.08 51.42 -42.10
N GLY A 199 80.30 52.42 -41.70
CA GLY A 199 80.59 53.82 -42.06
C GLY A 199 81.91 54.35 -41.49
N ASN A 200 82.34 53.88 -40.31
CA ASN A 200 83.66 54.17 -39.76
C ASN A 200 84.78 53.53 -40.59
N ILE A 201 84.61 52.27 -41.01
CA ILE A 201 85.54 51.56 -41.88
C ILE A 201 85.68 52.31 -43.21
N ASP A 202 84.58 52.65 -43.88
CA ASP A 202 84.59 53.41 -45.15
C ASP A 202 85.31 54.76 -45.02
N ARG A 203 85.17 55.44 -43.87
CA ARG A 203 85.90 56.69 -43.60
C ARG A 203 87.39 56.43 -43.38
N ALA A 204 87.74 55.41 -42.62
CA ALA A 204 89.12 55.02 -42.36
C ALA A 204 89.83 54.60 -43.65
N GLU A 205 89.16 53.84 -44.51
CA GLU A 205 89.66 53.44 -45.83
C GLU A 205 89.88 54.66 -46.74
N ARG A 206 88.89 55.56 -46.85
CA ARG A 206 89.05 56.82 -47.60
C ARG A 206 90.22 57.65 -47.08
N ARG A 207 90.37 57.78 -45.76
CA ARG A 207 91.50 58.49 -45.15
C ARG A 207 92.83 57.80 -45.43
N ASN A 208 92.89 56.46 -45.39
CA ASN A 208 94.09 55.70 -45.72
C ASN A 208 94.48 55.91 -47.20
N GLN A 209 93.50 55.85 -48.12
CA GLN A 209 93.73 56.17 -49.54
C GLN A 209 94.25 57.61 -49.73
N GLN A 210 93.66 58.59 -49.05
CA GLN A 210 94.14 59.99 -49.07
C GLN A 210 95.56 60.13 -48.53
N LEU A 211 95.87 59.47 -47.41
CA LEU A 211 97.22 59.48 -46.82
C LEU A 211 98.26 58.88 -47.77
N ARG A 212 97.93 57.74 -48.40
CA ARG A 212 98.78 57.13 -49.44
C ARG A 212 99.00 58.07 -50.63
N GLN A 213 97.97 58.78 -51.08
CA GLN A 213 98.10 59.77 -52.14
C GLN A 213 98.92 60.99 -51.71
N SER A 214 98.83 61.43 -50.45
CA SER A 214 99.64 62.55 -49.92
C SER A 214 101.10 62.18 -49.70
N LEU A 215 101.40 60.94 -49.32
CA LEU A 215 102.78 60.43 -49.22
C LEU A 215 103.47 60.38 -50.60
N ASN A 216 102.70 60.24 -51.67
CA ASN A 216 103.18 60.31 -53.05
C ASN A 216 103.24 61.75 -53.62
N LYS A 217 102.99 62.79 -52.81
CA LYS A 217 103.18 64.20 -53.21
C LYS A 217 104.39 64.78 -52.47
N PRO A 218 105.33 65.47 -53.15
CA PRO A 218 106.47 66.09 -52.48
C PRO A 218 106.01 67.18 -51.50
N PRO A 219 106.76 67.43 -50.40
CA PRO A 219 106.35 68.36 -49.36
C PRO A 219 106.14 69.78 -49.93
N LYS A 220 105.05 70.43 -49.53
CA LYS A 220 104.87 71.87 -49.75
C LYS A 220 105.93 72.60 -48.91
N GLN A 221 106.70 73.48 -49.56
CA GLN A 221 107.71 74.32 -48.92
C GLN A 221 107.13 75.15 -47.76
N PRO A 222 107.93 75.45 -46.72
CA PRO A 222 107.49 76.29 -45.60
C PRO A 222 107.16 77.70 -46.09
N TYR A 223 106.18 78.31 -45.45
CA TYR A 223 105.81 79.72 -45.66
C TYR A 223 106.90 80.62 -45.07
N ASP A 224 107.74 81.20 -45.92
CA ASP A 224 108.74 82.19 -45.52
C ASP A 224 108.08 83.57 -45.42
N GLY A 225 108.03 84.11 -44.21
CA GLY A 225 107.66 85.48 -43.94
C GLY A 225 108.86 86.43 -44.00
N GLU A 226 108.54 87.70 -44.27
CA GLU A 226 109.27 88.95 -44.00
C GLU A 226 110.24 89.50 -45.07
N PRO A 227 110.64 90.79 -45.00
CA PRO A 227 109.84 92.03 -45.01
C PRO A 227 110.38 93.03 -46.07
N THR A 228 109.77 94.19 -46.29
CA THR A 228 110.46 95.51 -46.38
C THR A 228 109.50 96.66 -46.71
N ALA A 229 109.85 97.82 -46.16
CA ALA A 229 109.14 99.08 -46.21
C ALA A 229 109.65 100.02 -47.32
N THR A 230 108.87 101.09 -47.51
CA THR A 230 109.22 102.47 -47.96
C THR A 230 109.54 102.76 -49.44
N GLY A 231 108.83 103.76 -49.99
CA GLY A 231 109.48 104.83 -50.79
C GLY A 231 108.74 105.46 -51.99
N ALA A 232 107.97 106.52 -51.72
CA ALA A 232 107.86 107.80 -52.46
C ALA A 232 107.43 107.88 -53.96
N LYS A 233 106.29 108.54 -54.21
CA LYS A 233 106.20 109.94 -54.69
C LYS A 233 104.81 110.52 -54.43
#